data_AF-A0A6N7LYB8-F1
#
_entry.id   AF-A0A6N7LYB8-F1
#
_cell.length_a   1.000
_cell.length_b   1.000
_cell.length_c   1.000
_cell.angle_alpha   90.00
_cell.angle_beta   90.00
_cell.angle_gamma   90.00
#
_symmetry.space_group_name_H-M   'P 1'
#
loop_
_entity.id
_entity.type
_entity.pdbx_description
1 polymer ?
#
loop_
_entity_poly.entity_id
_entity_poly.type
_entity_poly.pdbx_seq_one_letter_code
_entity_poly.pdbx_strand_id
1 'polypeptide(L)'
;MSFLKIVEEIVVKDSRYKVEAYDFVMGALNYTQSKFDKPRHVSGQRLLEGIKEYGLECFGLMARTVFENWGVKRTEDFGNIVFNMVDTGLLAKTEDDSIEDFKCGYDFKEAFDKGYKY
;
A
#
# COMPACT_ATOMS: atom_id res chain seq x y z
N MET A 1 -5.68 12.82 17.35
CA MET A 1 -4.28 12.36 17.21
C MET A 1 -3.78 12.73 15.83
N SER A 2 -2.49 13.00 15.65
CA SER A 2 -1.89 13.14 14.32
C SER A 2 -1.71 11.77 13.67
N PHE A 3 -1.73 11.71 12.33
CA PHE A 3 -1.49 10.47 11.57
C PHE A 3 -0.23 9.73 12.03
N LEU A 4 0.89 10.46 12.18
CA LEU A 4 2.16 9.90 12.62
C LEU A 4 2.06 9.14 13.95
N LYS A 5 1.34 9.69 14.94
CA LYS A 5 1.19 9.04 16.25
C LYS A 5 0.43 7.73 16.16
N ILE A 6 -0.59 7.67 15.31
CA ILE A 6 -1.37 6.43 15.11
C ILE A 6 -0.48 5.38 14.45
N VAL A 7 0.29 5.76 13.43
CA VAL A 7 1.23 4.84 12.77
C VAL A 7 2.33 4.37 13.72
N GLU A 8 2.88 5.23 14.57
CA GLU A 8 3.84 4.83 15.60
C GLU A 8 3.27 3.76 16.55
N GLU A 9 2.00 3.91 16.98
CA GLU A 9 1.32 2.89 17.78
C GLU A 9 1.10 1.58 17.02
N ILE A 10 0.83 1.64 15.71
CA ILE A 10 0.75 0.45 14.87
C ILE A 10 2.11 -0.25 14.83
N VAL A 11 3.19 0.47 14.53
CA VAL A 11 4.54 -0.11 14.39
C VAL A 11 5.03 -0.73 15.70
N VAL A 12 4.62 -0.18 16.85
CA VAL A 12 4.90 -0.78 18.17
C VAL A 12 4.19 -2.13 18.33
N LYS A 13 2.98 -2.30 17.80
CA LYS A 13 2.22 -3.56 17.85
C LYS A 13 2.64 -4.55 16.76
N ASP A 14 2.96 -4.04 15.58
CA ASP A 14 3.34 -4.81 14.41
C ASP A 14 4.60 -4.20 13.76
N SER A 15 5.76 -4.72 14.15
CA SER A 15 7.06 -4.24 13.67
C SER A 15 7.47 -4.82 12.32
N ARG A 16 6.57 -5.51 11.59
CA ARG A 16 6.87 -6.09 10.27
C ARG A 16 7.14 -5.01 9.23
N TYR A 17 6.52 -3.83 9.38
CA TYR A 17 6.57 -2.74 8.41
C TYR A 17 7.06 -1.45 9.06
N LYS A 18 7.87 -0.68 8.33
CA LYS A 18 8.33 0.65 8.79
C LYS A 18 7.26 1.72 8.58
N VAL A 19 7.37 2.83 9.32
CA VAL A 19 6.44 3.98 9.25
C VAL A 19 6.26 4.48 7.81
N GLU A 20 7.34 4.51 7.03
CA GLU A 20 7.35 4.96 5.64
C GLU A 20 6.45 4.11 4.74
N ALA A 21 6.26 2.82 5.05
CA ALA A 21 5.33 1.96 4.30
C ALA A 21 3.88 2.42 4.45
N TYR A 22 3.50 2.86 5.65
CA TYR A 22 2.14 3.35 5.93
C TYR A 22 1.89 4.69 5.25
N ASP A 23 2.86 5.59 5.29
CA ASP A 23 2.80 6.88 4.59
C ASP A 23 2.67 6.66 3.08
N PHE A 24 3.48 5.76 2.51
CA PHE A 24 3.41 5.40 1.11
C PHE A 24 2.05 4.79 0.72
N VAL A 25 1.50 3.86 1.50
CA VAL A 25 0.18 3.25 1.19
C VAL A 25 -0.93 4.29 1.25
N MET A 26 -0.87 5.24 2.20
CA MET A 26 -1.82 6.35 2.24
C MET A 26 -1.70 7.24 1.00
N GLY A 27 -0.46 7.55 0.57
CA GLY A 27 -0.19 8.28 -0.67
C GLY A 27 -0.72 7.55 -1.91
N ALA A 28 -0.48 6.24 -2.01
CA ALA A 28 -0.95 5.40 -3.11
C ALA A 28 -2.48 5.30 -3.15
N LEU A 29 -3.14 5.22 -1.99
CA LEU A 29 -4.61 5.25 -1.90
C LEU A 29 -5.16 6.58 -2.43
N ASN A 30 -4.59 7.71 -2.00
CA ASN A 30 -4.99 9.03 -2.49
C ASN A 30 -4.74 9.17 -4.00
N TYR A 31 -3.59 8.71 -4.49
CA TYR A 31 -3.28 8.67 -5.92
C TYR A 31 -4.33 7.87 -6.69
N THR A 32 -4.69 6.67 -6.20
CA THR A 32 -5.70 5.81 -6.82
C THR A 32 -7.09 6.46 -6.81
N GLN A 33 -7.48 7.07 -5.69
CA GLN A 33 -8.77 7.75 -5.56
C GLN A 33 -8.88 8.96 -6.48
N SER A 34 -7.77 9.70 -6.68
CA SER A 34 -7.75 10.88 -7.55
C SER A 34 -8.02 10.56 -9.02
N LYS A 35 -7.86 9.30 -9.44
CA LYS A 35 -8.19 8.83 -10.79
C LYS A 35 -9.69 8.64 -11.03
N PHE A 36 -10.51 8.81 -10.00
CA PHE A 36 -11.96 8.70 -10.11
C PHE A 36 -12.61 10.08 -10.04
N ASP A 37 -13.65 10.31 -10.86
CA ASP A 37 -14.40 11.57 -10.86
C ASP A 37 -15.07 11.88 -9.51
N LYS A 38 -15.26 10.87 -8.67
CA LYS A 38 -15.87 10.98 -7.33
C LYS A 38 -15.12 10.11 -6.33
N PRO A 39 -14.97 10.57 -5.07
CA PRO A 39 -14.46 9.73 -3.98
C PRO A 39 -15.30 8.47 -3.85
N ARG A 40 -14.67 7.31 -3.99
CA ARG A 40 -15.32 6.01 -3.90
C ARG A 40 -14.41 5.00 -3.23
N HIS A 41 -15.02 3.93 -2.75
CA HIS A 41 -14.30 2.77 -2.24
C HIS A 41 -13.32 2.24 -3.28
N VAL A 42 -12.12 1.89 -2.84
CA VAL A 42 -11.08 1.31 -3.69
C VAL A 42 -10.87 -0.12 -3.23
N SER A 43 -11.20 -1.09 -4.08
CA SER A 43 -10.95 -2.50 -3.79
C SER A 43 -9.45 -2.78 -3.68
N GLY A 44 -9.08 -3.85 -2.96
CA GLY A 44 -7.67 -4.24 -2.79
C GLY A 44 -6.92 -4.36 -4.12
N GLN A 45 -7.52 -4.99 -5.12
CA GLN A 45 -6.93 -5.13 -6.47
C GLN A 45 -6.68 -3.78 -7.16
N ARG A 46 -7.61 -2.83 -7.06
CA ARG A 46 -7.42 -1.48 -7.60
C ARG A 46 -6.34 -0.71 -6.86
N LEU A 47 -6.26 -0.88 -5.54
CA LEU A 47 -5.21 -0.29 -4.75
C LEU A 47 -3.84 -0.89 -5.11
N LEU A 48 -3.74 -2.19 -5.38
CA LEU A 48 -2.49 -2.82 -5.84
C LEU A 48 -2.01 -2.25 -7.17
N GLU A 49 -2.92 -2.05 -8.13
CA GLU A 49 -2.61 -1.37 -9.41
C GLU A 49 -2.07 0.04 -9.15
N GLY A 50 -2.77 0.82 -8.32
CA GLY A 50 -2.35 2.17 -7.96
C GLY A 50 -1.03 2.23 -7.19
N ILE A 51 -0.77 1.28 -6.30
CA ILE A 51 0.52 1.11 -5.60
C ILE A 51 1.65 0.85 -6.60
N LYS A 52 1.41 0.01 -7.60
CA LYS A 52 2.40 -0.29 -8.62
C LYS A 52 2.75 0.97 -9.42
N GLU A 53 1.74 1.67 -9.90
CA GLU A 53 1.91 2.90 -10.68
C GLU A 53 2.58 4.00 -9.85
N TYR A 54 2.07 4.25 -8.64
CA TYR A 54 2.58 5.27 -7.74
C TYR A 54 4.02 4.96 -7.29
N GLY A 55 4.32 3.69 -7.00
CA GLY A 55 5.67 3.25 -6.65
C GLY A 55 6.67 3.48 -7.79
N LEU A 56 6.27 3.21 -9.03
CA LEU A 56 7.08 3.49 -10.21
C LEU A 56 7.23 4.99 -10.47
N GLU A 57 6.20 5.81 -10.23
CA GLU A 57 6.32 7.26 -10.35
C GLU A 57 7.25 7.87 -9.29
N CYS A 58 7.20 7.39 -8.04
CA CYS A 58 8.03 7.92 -6.95
C CYS A 58 9.48 7.43 -7.00
N PHE A 59 9.70 6.15 -7.32
CA PHE A 59 10.99 5.48 -7.11
C PHE A 59 11.54 4.81 -8.38
N GLY A 60 10.75 4.73 -9.45
CA GLY A 60 11.12 4.01 -10.67
C GLY A 60 11.61 2.59 -10.40
N LEU A 61 12.74 2.22 -11.02
CA LEU A 61 13.36 0.90 -10.85
C LEU A 61 13.83 0.62 -9.41
N MET A 62 13.90 1.63 -8.53
CA MET A 62 14.25 1.44 -7.13
C MET A 62 13.06 1.05 -6.26
N ALA A 63 11.82 1.08 -6.78
CA ALA A 63 10.60 0.81 -6.02
C ALA A 63 10.69 -0.49 -5.21
N ARG A 64 11.16 -1.58 -5.84
CA ARG A 64 11.35 -2.87 -5.16
C ARG A 64 12.31 -2.77 -3.97
N THR A 65 13.47 -2.15 -4.15
CA THR A 65 14.50 -2.03 -3.10
C THR A 65 13.98 -1.20 -1.92
N VAL A 66 13.23 -0.13 -2.22
CA VAL A 66 12.60 0.72 -1.22
C VAL A 66 11.57 -0.06 -0.41
N PHE A 67 10.68 -0.79 -1.08
CA PHE A 67 9.66 -1.61 -0.42
C PHE A 67 10.27 -2.70 0.45
N GLU A 68 11.29 -3.41 -0.05
CA GLU A 68 11.99 -4.44 0.72
C GLU A 68 12.65 -3.86 1.98
N ASN A 69 13.24 -2.67 1.88
CA ASN A 69 13.81 -1.96 3.03
C ASN A 69 12.75 -1.57 4.06
N TRP A 70 11.50 -1.37 3.66
CA TRP A 70 10.38 -1.11 4.56
C TRP A 70 9.70 -2.36 5.10
N GLY A 71 10.19 -3.55 4.73
CA GLY A 71 9.64 -4.84 5.15
C GLY A 71 8.56 -5.41 4.22
N VAL A 72 8.26 -4.72 3.11
CA VAL A 72 7.25 -5.11 2.13
C VAL A 72 7.89 -5.91 1.00
N LYS A 73 7.48 -7.16 0.83
CA LYS A 73 8.08 -8.09 -0.15
C LYS A 73 7.08 -8.64 -1.15
N ARG A 74 5.79 -8.62 -0.81
CA ARG A 74 4.70 -9.21 -1.61
C ARG A 74 3.46 -8.33 -1.53
N THR A 75 2.52 -8.54 -2.44
CA THR A 75 1.26 -7.78 -2.47
C THR A 75 0.43 -7.95 -1.19
N GLU A 76 0.52 -9.14 -0.57
CA GLU A 76 -0.11 -9.44 0.72
C GLU A 76 0.37 -8.51 1.85
N ASP A 77 1.61 -8.03 1.79
CA ASP A 77 2.15 -7.11 2.79
C ASP A 77 1.45 -5.75 2.75
N PHE A 78 1.09 -5.26 1.56
CA PHE A 78 0.26 -4.07 1.43
C PHE A 78 -1.14 -4.28 2.02
N GLY A 79 -1.72 -5.48 1.85
CA GLY A 79 -2.96 -5.85 2.52
C GLY A 79 -2.85 -5.77 4.03
N ASN A 80 -1.79 -6.37 4.61
CA ASN A 80 -1.54 -6.27 6.06
C ASN A 80 -1.44 -4.80 6.52
N ILE A 81 -0.73 -3.95 5.78
CA ILE A 81 -0.60 -2.51 6.10
C ILE A 81 -1.96 -1.81 6.08
N VAL A 82 -2.79 -2.07 5.05
CA VAL A 82 -4.15 -1.51 4.96
C VAL A 82 -5.00 -1.95 6.14
N PHE A 83 -5.02 -3.24 6.46
CA PHE A 83 -5.82 -3.76 7.58
C PHE A 83 -5.32 -3.26 8.93
N ASN A 84 -4.02 -3.11 9.13
CA ASN A 84 -3.46 -2.44 10.30
C ASN A 84 -4.00 -1.01 10.46
N MET A 85 -4.14 -0.26 9.36
CA MET A 85 -4.73 1.08 9.39
C MET A 85 -6.25 1.05 9.62
N VAL A 86 -6.96 0.06 9.09
CA VAL A 86 -8.40 -0.14 9.35
C VAL A 86 -8.66 -0.41 10.84
N ASP A 87 -7.85 -1.26 11.48
CA ASP A 87 -8.00 -1.59 12.90
C ASP A 87 -7.79 -0.39 13.84
N THR A 88 -7.08 0.64 13.39
CA THR A 88 -6.93 1.91 14.12
C THR A 88 -7.98 2.97 13.79
N GLY A 89 -8.87 2.68 12.83
CA GLY A 89 -9.87 3.62 12.34
C GLY A 89 -9.34 4.71 11.41
N LEU A 90 -8.09 4.59 10.92
CA LEU A 90 -7.55 5.49 9.90
C LEU A 90 -8.21 5.30 8.53
N LEU A 91 -8.55 4.05 8.20
CA LEU A 91 -9.23 3.68 6.97
C LEU A 91 -10.56 3.00 7.29
N ALA A 92 -11.54 3.19 6.41
CA ALA A 92 -12.78 2.44 6.43
C ALA A 92 -12.65 1.23 5.50
N LYS A 93 -13.23 0.10 5.91
CA LYS A 93 -13.45 -1.07 5.08
C LYS A 93 -14.93 -1.27 4.80
N THR A 94 -15.24 -2.00 3.74
CA THR A 94 -16.55 -2.59 3.46
C THR A 94 -16.62 -4.01 4.02
N GLU A 95 -17.82 -4.60 4.07
CA GLU A 95 -18.02 -5.97 4.59
C GLU A 95 -17.39 -7.04 3.69
N ASP A 96 -17.22 -6.75 2.40
CA ASP A 96 -16.62 -7.63 1.41
C ASP A 96 -15.09 -7.57 1.36
N ASP A 97 -14.47 -6.55 1.96
CA ASP A 97 -13.01 -6.40 1.90
C ASP A 97 -12.30 -7.45 2.76
N SER A 98 -11.40 -8.20 2.11
CA SER A 98 -10.59 -9.23 2.74
C SER A 98 -9.10 -9.01 2.44
N ILE A 99 -8.25 -9.46 3.36
CA ILE A 99 -6.80 -9.52 3.09
C ILE A 99 -6.49 -10.43 1.90
N GLU A 100 -7.40 -11.35 1.57
CA GLU A 100 -7.28 -12.22 0.40
C GLU A 100 -7.37 -11.45 -0.92
N ASP A 101 -7.98 -10.26 -0.94
CA ASP A 101 -7.98 -9.38 -2.10
C ASP A 101 -6.58 -8.90 -2.47
N PHE A 102 -5.61 -9.07 -1.57
CA PHE A 102 -4.20 -8.72 -1.77
C PHE A 102 -3.33 -9.93 -2.14
N LYS A 103 -3.87 -11.15 -2.10
CA LYS A 103 -3.15 -12.35 -2.52
C LYS A 103 -3.00 -12.39 -4.04
N CYS A 104 -1.84 -12.85 -4.49
CA CYS A 104 -1.56 -13.09 -5.91
C CYS A 104 -1.76 -11.89 -6.86
N GLY A 105 -1.61 -10.65 -6.38
CA GLY A 105 -1.82 -9.46 -7.23
C GLY A 105 -0.82 -9.37 -8.38
N TYR A 106 0.47 -9.35 -8.08
CA TYR A 106 1.56 -9.41 -9.07
C TYR A 106 2.88 -9.79 -8.42
N ASP A 107 3.83 -10.25 -9.24
CA ASP A 107 5.21 -10.45 -8.81
C ASP A 107 5.98 -9.11 -8.79
N PHE A 108 6.64 -8.81 -7.67
CA PHE A 108 7.38 -7.55 -7.49
C PHE A 108 8.54 -7.41 -8.47
N LYS A 109 9.23 -8.51 -8.78
CA LYS A 109 10.36 -8.50 -9.73
C LYS A 109 9.85 -8.12 -11.12
N GLU A 110 8.75 -8.72 -11.55
CA GLU A 110 8.17 -8.41 -12.85
C GLU A 110 7.57 -7.00 -12.91
N ALA A 111 6.93 -6.55 -11.83
CA ALA A 111 6.28 -5.25 -11.76
C ALA A 111 7.28 -4.08 -11.71
N PHE A 112 8.39 -4.23 -10.96
CA PHE A 112 9.29 -3.12 -10.64
C PHE A 112 10.64 -3.19 -11.35
N ASP A 113 11.17 -4.38 -11.68
CA ASP A 113 12.50 -4.49 -12.30
C ASP A 113 12.46 -4.35 -13.83
N LYS A 114 11.29 -4.63 -14.45
CA LYS A 114 11.09 -4.56 -15.91
C LYS A 114 10.15 -3.42 -16.35
N GLY A 115 9.55 -2.71 -15.39
CA GLY A 115 8.39 -1.85 -15.62
C GLY A 115 8.68 -0.45 -16.14
N TYR A 116 9.94 0.00 -16.19
CA TYR A 116 10.25 1.36 -16.64
C TYR A 116 10.28 1.41 -18.17
N LYS A 117 9.16 1.79 -18.78
CA LYS A 117 9.11 2.15 -20.20
C LYS A 117 9.74 3.55 -20.36
N TYR A 118 10.83 3.61 -21.13
CA TYR A 118 11.46 4.85 -21.62
C TYR A 118 10.50 5.65 -22.50
#